data_AF-S6EYF3-F1
#
_entry.id   AF-S6EYF3-F1
#
_cell.length_a   1.000
_cell.length_b   1.000
_cell.length_c   1.000
_cell.angle_alpha   90.00
_cell.angle_beta   90.00
_cell.angle_gamma   90.00
#
_symmetry.space_group_name_H-M   'P 1'
#
loop_
_entity.id
_entity.type
_entity.pdbx_description
1 polymer ?
#
loop_
_entity_poly.entity_id
_entity_poly.type
_entity_poly.pdbx_seq_one_letter_code
_entity_poly.pdbx_strand_id
1 'polypeptide(L)'
;MLEANLRDVKVKGKVIRNLGYSTGTLRRKNGEILPISILGHKLNTYLSRHGLKTNITIKLEGLIINSKIDRIQRDLIFHNAINIDLIEI
;
A
#
# COMPACT_ATOMS: atom_id res chain seq x y z
N MET A 1 -7.66 6.38 -7.43
CA MET A 1 -7.84 4.97 -7.04
C MET A 1 -6.54 4.24 -7.30
N LEU A 2 -6.08 3.41 -6.36
CA LEU A 2 -4.85 2.63 -6.49
C LEU A 2 -5.17 1.15 -6.63
N GLU A 3 -4.45 0.46 -7.51
CA GLU A 3 -4.58 -1.00 -7.66
C GLU A 3 -3.64 -1.68 -6.67
N ALA A 4 -4.20 -2.60 -5.89
CA ALA A 4 -3.50 -3.41 -4.92
C ALA A 4 -3.69 -4.89 -5.26
N ASN A 5 -2.65 -5.69 -5.06
CA ASN A 5 -2.67 -7.14 -5.20
C ASN A 5 -2.43 -7.78 -3.85
N LEU A 6 -3.05 -8.95 -3.59
CA LEU A 6 -2.65 -9.78 -2.46
C LEU A 6 -1.19 -10.21 -2.64
N ARG A 7 -0.44 -10.15 -1.54
CA ARG A 7 0.97 -10.48 -1.53
C ARG A 7 1.18 -11.85 -0.91
N ASP A 8 2.02 -12.67 -1.54
CA ASP A 8 2.62 -13.83 -0.88
C ASP A 8 3.68 -13.36 0.13
N VAL A 9 3.44 -13.64 1.41
CA VAL A 9 4.33 -13.28 2.53
C VAL A 9 5.65 -14.07 2.51
N LYS A 10 5.71 -15.21 1.81
CA LYS A 10 6.93 -16.00 1.64
C LYS A 10 7.96 -15.26 0.79
N VAL A 11 7.51 -14.40 -0.11
CA VAL A 11 8.39 -13.59 -0.97
C VAL A 11 8.97 -12.43 -0.15
N LYS A 12 10.30 -12.37 -0.07
CA LYS A 12 11.03 -11.30 0.63
C LYS A 12 10.66 -9.94 0.05
N GLY A 13 10.41 -8.96 0.91
CA GLY A 13 10.04 -7.60 0.49
C GLY A 13 11.07 -6.93 -0.43
N LYS A 14 12.37 -7.25 -0.29
CA LYS A 14 13.42 -6.77 -1.20
C LYS A 14 13.16 -7.18 -2.66
N VAL A 15 12.70 -8.41 -2.88
CA VAL A 15 12.41 -8.92 -4.24
C VAL A 15 11.25 -8.13 -4.85
N ILE A 16 10.18 -7.90 -4.08
CA ILE A 16 9.01 -7.14 -4.50
C ILE A 16 9.38 -5.68 -4.82
N ARG A 17 10.22 -5.07 -3.98
CA ARG A 17 10.74 -3.71 -4.23
C ARG A 17 11.58 -3.60 -5.49
N ASN A 18 12.41 -4.60 -5.77
CA ASN A 18 13.19 -4.63 -7.01
C ASN A 18 12.31 -4.74 -8.25
N LEU A 19 11.10 -5.29 -8.13
CA LEU A 19 10.09 -5.31 -9.20
C LEU A 19 9.29 -4.00 -9.32
N GLY A 20 9.63 -2.98 -8.52
CA GLY A 20 8.97 -1.67 -8.55
C GLY A 20 7.68 -1.58 -7.72
N TYR A 21 7.42 -2.56 -6.86
CA TYR A 21 6.25 -2.57 -5.97
C TYR A 21 6.61 -2.15 -4.54
N SER A 22 5.70 -1.41 -3.92
CA SER A 22 5.68 -1.15 -2.48
C SER A 22 4.88 -2.25 -1.79
N THR A 23 5.35 -2.67 -0.62
CA THR A 23 4.60 -3.62 0.23
C THR A 23 3.61 -2.86 1.12
N GLY A 24 2.64 -3.57 1.68
CA GLY A 24 1.72 -2.98 2.63
C GLY A 24 0.89 -3.98 3.39
N THR A 25 0.11 -3.49 4.34
CA THR A 25 -0.97 -4.22 5.00
C THR A 25 -2.28 -3.46 4.89
N LEU A 26 -3.38 -4.19 4.75
CA LEU A 26 -4.74 -3.66 4.81
C LEU A 26 -5.47 -4.30 5.97
N ARG A 27 -5.84 -3.50 6.96
CA ARG A 27 -6.72 -3.92 8.05
C ARG A 27 -8.17 -3.71 7.62
N ARG A 28 -8.92 -4.81 7.52
CA ARG A 28 -10.35 -4.85 7.18
C ARG A 28 -11.21 -4.54 8.40
N LYS A 29 -12.48 -4.17 8.19
CA LYS A 29 -13.44 -3.89 9.30
C LYS A 29 -13.67 -5.07 10.24
N ASN A 30 -13.59 -6.29 9.73
CA ASN A 30 -13.70 -7.54 10.49
C ASN A 30 -12.46 -7.84 11.37
N GLY A 31 -11.44 -6.97 11.36
CA GLY A 31 -10.19 -7.16 12.10
C GLY A 31 -9.13 -7.96 11.35
N GLU A 32 -9.43 -8.48 10.16
CA GLU A 32 -8.50 -9.23 9.32
C GLU A 32 -7.40 -8.32 8.75
N ILE A 33 -6.17 -8.84 8.67
CA ILE A 33 -5.02 -8.12 8.12
C ILE A 33 -4.55 -8.82 6.85
N LEU A 34 -4.73 -8.14 5.72
CA LEU A 34 -4.36 -8.65 4.41
C LEU A 34 -3.01 -8.06 3.98
N PRO A 35 -2.00 -8.89 3.66
CA PRO A 35 -0.76 -8.40 3.07
C PRO A 35 -1.01 -7.99 1.62
N ILE A 36 -0.67 -6.76 1.28
CA ILE A 36 -0.88 -6.20 -0.07
C ILE A 36 0.44 -5.75 -0.69
N SER A 37 0.41 -5.61 -2.01
CA SER A 37 1.43 -4.91 -2.79
C SER A 37 0.80 -3.92 -3.76
N ILE A 38 1.43 -2.76 -3.91
CA ILE A 38 0.96 -1.65 -4.75
C ILE A 38 2.13 -1.21 -5.62
N LEU A 39 1.85 -0.79 -6.85
CA LEU A 39 2.89 -0.27 -7.73
C LEU A 39 3.50 1.02 -7.15
N GLY A 40 4.80 1.02 -6.87
CA GLY A 40 5.43 2.03 -6.02
C GLY A 40 5.37 3.45 -6.59
N HIS A 41 5.56 3.60 -7.91
CA HIS A 41 5.45 4.91 -8.54
C HIS A 41 4.02 5.48 -8.51
N LYS A 42 3.00 4.62 -8.63
CA LYS A 42 1.59 5.04 -8.49
C LYS A 42 1.31 5.48 -7.05
N LEU A 43 1.81 4.72 -6.07
CA LEU A 43 1.68 5.07 -4.67
C LEU A 43 2.36 6.41 -4.36
N ASN A 44 3.62 6.60 -4.74
CA ASN A 44 4.34 7.86 -4.54
C ASN A 44 3.62 9.03 -5.21
N THR A 45 3.18 8.88 -6.47
CA THR A 45 2.42 9.92 -7.19
C THR A 45 1.14 10.30 -6.43
N TYR A 46 0.42 9.30 -5.91
CA TYR A 46 -0.79 9.53 -5.12
C TYR A 46 -0.48 10.30 -3.83
N LEU A 47 0.54 9.87 -3.08
CA LEU A 47 0.96 10.51 -1.84
C LEU A 47 1.45 11.94 -2.05
N SER A 48 2.14 12.23 -3.15
CA SER A 48 2.56 13.59 -3.48
C SER A 48 1.39 14.51 -3.83
N ARG A 49 0.32 13.98 -4.43
CA ARG A 49 -0.86 14.77 -4.82
C ARG A 49 -1.83 15.02 -3.68
N HIS A 50 -2.06 14.01 -2.85
CA HIS A 50 -3.12 14.04 -1.84
C HIS A 50 -2.57 14.18 -0.40
N GLY A 51 -1.29 13.91 -0.19
CA GLY A 51 -0.69 13.92 1.14
C GLY A 51 -0.97 12.65 1.95
N LEU A 52 -0.55 12.66 3.22
CA LEU A 52 -0.59 11.48 4.10
C LEU A 52 -1.92 11.33 4.86
N LYS A 53 -2.69 12.42 5.01
CA LYS A 53 -3.93 12.45 5.81
C LYS A 53 -5.20 12.14 5.01
N THR A 54 -5.07 11.79 3.73
CA THR A 54 -6.20 11.56 2.85
C THR A 54 -6.68 10.12 2.86
N ASN A 55 -7.99 9.96 2.70
CA ASN A 55 -8.59 8.67 2.42
C ASN A 55 -8.14 8.17 1.04
N ILE A 56 -7.80 6.90 0.98
CA ILE A 56 -7.31 6.21 -0.20
C ILE A 56 -8.30 5.09 -0.56
N THR A 57 -8.82 5.18 -1.78
CA THR A 57 -9.60 4.10 -2.38
C THR A 57 -8.65 3.15 -3.10
N ILE A 58 -8.61 1.91 -2.63
CA ILE A 58 -7.83 0.82 -3.24
C ILE A 58 -8.77 -0.16 -3.93
N LYS A 59 -8.31 -0.73 -5.05
CA LYS A 59 -8.96 -1.85 -5.72
C LYS A 59 -8.13 -3.10 -5.45
N LEU A 60 -8.67 -4.04 -4.67
CA LEU A 60 -8.03 -5.31 -4.31
C LEU A 60 -8.82 -6.46 -4.93
N GLU A 61 -8.22 -7.20 -5.87
CA GLU A 61 -8.86 -8.36 -6.54
C GLU A 61 -10.27 -8.07 -7.11
N GLY A 62 -10.50 -6.84 -7.58
CA GLY A 62 -11.80 -6.40 -8.09
C GLY A 62 -12.71 -5.73 -7.07
N LEU A 63 -12.45 -5.89 -5.76
CA LEU A 63 -13.17 -5.20 -4.70
C LEU A 63 -12.65 -3.77 -4.52
N ILE A 64 -13.56 -2.82 -4.42
CA ILE A 64 -13.23 -1.42 -4.13
C ILE A 64 -13.36 -1.22 -2.63
N ILE A 65 -12.26 -0.81 -1.99
CA ILE A 65 -12.16 -0.63 -0.55
C ILE A 65 -11.75 0.81 -0.27
N ASN A 66 -12.57 1.51 0.52
CA ASN A 66 -12.23 2.82 1.04
C ASN A 66 -11.43 2.64 2.32
N SER A 67 -10.26 3.25 2.38
CA SER A 67 -9.33 3.11 3.50
C SER A 67 -8.69 4.45 3.86
N LYS A 68 -8.15 4.53 5.07
CA LYS A 68 -7.23 5.59 5.49
C LYS A 68 -5.82 5.04 5.60
N ILE A 69 -4.86 5.92 5.43
CA ILE A 69 -3.45 5.62 5.68
C ILE A 69 -3.22 5.71 7.19
N ASP A 70 -2.77 4.62 7.81
CA ASP A 70 -2.33 4.61 9.20
C ASP A 70 -0.86 5.01 9.31
N ARG A 71 0.00 4.32 8.54
CA ARG A 71 1.45 4.53 8.55
C ARG A 71 2.05 4.35 7.17
N ILE A 72 3.11 5.08 6.91
CA ILE A 72 3.96 4.91 5.73
C ILE A 72 5.42 4.85 6.17
N GLN A 73 6.13 3.86 5.66
CA GLN A 73 7.57 3.76 5.76
C GLN A 73 8.18 4.14 4.42
N ARG A 74 9.11 5.09 4.43
CA ARG A 74 9.87 5.50 3.25
C ARG A 74 11.30 5.00 3.33
N ASP A 75 11.90 4.77 2.16
CA ASP A 75 13.35 4.63 2.06
C ASP A 75 14.02 5.94 2.46
N LEU A 76 15.11 5.86 3.22
CA LEU A 76 15.83 7.05 3.69
C LEU A 76 16.54 7.77 2.54
N ILE A 77 17.10 7.02 1.60
CA ILE A 77 17.96 7.53 0.52
C ILE A 77 17.11 7.89 -0.69
N PHE A 78 16.22 6.97 -1.09
CA PHE A 78 15.43 7.14 -2.30
C PHE A 78 14.08 7.82 -2.06
N HIS A 79 13.71 8.07 -0.80
CA HIS A 79 12.44 8.69 -0.37
C HIS A 79 11.16 8.03 -0.88
N ASN A 80 11.27 6.85 -1.48
CA ASN A 80 10.16 6.07 -2.02
C ASN A 80 9.39 5.38 -0.89
N ALA A 81 8.07 5.32 -0.99
CA ALA A 81 7.25 4.52 -0.08
C ALA A 81 7.62 3.03 -0.23
N ILE A 82 8.18 2.44 0.83
CA ILE A 82 8.53 1.02 0.90
C ILE A 82 7.37 0.22 1.46
N ASN A 83 6.75 0.73 2.53
CA ASN A 83 5.69 0.05 3.24
C ASN A 83 4.53 1.02 3.51
N ILE A 84 3.30 0.52 3.44
CA ILE A 84 2.10 1.28 3.74
C ILE A 84 1.10 0.43 4.52
N ASP A 85 0.64 0.96 5.63
CA ASP A 85 -0.41 0.34 6.44
C ASP A 85 -1.72 1.11 6.24
N LEU A 86 -2.75 0.39 5.82
CA LEU A 86 -4.07 0.91 5.50
C LEU A 86 -5.10 0.35 6.48
N ILE A 87 -6.09 1.17 6.82
CA ILE A 87 -7.24 0.77 7.65
C ILE A 87 -8.51 1.06 6.85
N GLU A 88 -9.34 0.05 6.62
CA GLU A 88 -10.65 0.21 6.00
C GLU A 88 -11.59 1.10 6.84
N ILE A 89 -12.36 1.97 6.16
CA ILE A 89 -13.30 2.93 6.78
C ILE A 89 -14.75 2.53 6.50
#